data_AF-A0A923L743-F1
#
_entry.id   AF-A0A923L743-F1
#
_cell.length_a   1.000
_cell.length_b   1.000
_cell.length_c   1.000
_cell.angle_alpha   90.00
_cell.angle_beta   90.00
_cell.angle_gamma   90.00
#
_symmetry.space_group_name_H-M   'P 1'
#
loop_
_entity.id
_entity.type
_entity.pdbx_description
1 polymer ?
#
loop_
_entity_poly.entity_id
_entity_poly.type
_entity_poly.pdbx_seq_one_letter_code
_entity_poly.pdbx_strand_id
1 'polypeptide(L)'
;MVKCKVIRVLLLFLLIGKVLLIIIFVEKRVMEAFSQPAEEKVHVAGVVDRIEDGEIVVILVEESKLELMVEMSAFDIALIPHVWLDIAFSKGKIVDIAIDWKRTNRERNRVNGLLEKLR
;
A
#
# COMPACT_ATOMS: atom_id res chain seq x y z
N MET A 1 -50.70 7.16 -38.43
CA MET A 1 -50.03 6.12 -37.60
C MET A 1 -48.50 6.03 -37.80
N VAL A 2 -47.94 6.41 -38.96
CA VAL A 2 -46.49 6.31 -39.24
C VAL A 2 -45.63 7.28 -38.39
N LYS A 3 -46.10 8.52 -38.17
CA LYS A 3 -45.38 9.54 -37.39
C LYS A 3 -45.05 9.09 -35.95
N CYS A 4 -45.94 8.31 -35.33
CA CYS A 4 -45.76 7.82 -33.96
C CYS A 4 -44.69 6.71 -33.85
N LYS A 5 -44.50 5.90 -34.92
CA LYS A 5 -43.44 4.88 -34.97
C LYS A 5 -42.06 5.51 -35.13
N VAL A 6 -41.94 6.56 -35.96
CA VAL A 6 -40.68 7.27 -36.19
C VAL A 6 -40.18 7.94 -34.91
N ILE A 7 -41.07 8.58 -34.14
CA ILE A 7 -40.73 9.22 -32.87
C ILE A 7 -40.22 8.20 -31.84
N ARG A 8 -40.85 7.02 -31.75
CA ARG A 8 -40.38 5.96 -30.82
C ARG A 8 -38.99 5.44 -31.18
N VAL A 9 -38.70 5.27 -32.47
CA VAL A 9 -37.37 4.82 -32.94
C VAL A 9 -36.32 5.88 -32.64
N LEU A 10 -36.62 7.17 -32.86
CA LEU A 10 -35.70 8.26 -32.55
C LEU A 10 -35.39 8.35 -31.04
N LEU A 11 -36.39 8.13 -30.19
CA LEU A 11 -36.26 8.19 -28.73
C LEU A 11 -35.41 7.01 -28.20
N LEU A 12 -35.51 5.84 -28.85
CA LEU A 12 -34.69 4.67 -28.53
C LEU A 12 -33.20 4.91 -28.86
N PHE A 13 -32.91 5.52 -30.02
CA PHE A 13 -31.54 5.90 -30.39
C PHE A 13 -30.92 6.90 -29.42
N LEU A 14 -31.70 7.89 -28.96
CA LEU A 14 -31.26 8.84 -27.94
C LEU A 14 -30.91 8.17 -26.61
N LEU A 15 -31.65 7.14 -26.20
CA LEU A 15 -31.36 6.38 -24.98
C LEU A 15 -30.08 5.54 -25.12
N ILE A 16 -29.89 4.87 -26.26
CA ILE A 16 -28.69 4.07 -26.53
C ILE A 16 -27.43 4.96 -26.55
N GLY A 17 -27.51 6.14 -27.17
CA GLY A 17 -26.39 7.09 -27.23
C GLY A 17 -25.95 7.58 -25.85
N LYS A 18 -26.88 7.76 -24.90
CA LYS A 18 -26.55 8.14 -23.52
C LYS A 18 -25.83 7.02 -22.77
N VAL A 19 -26.20 5.77 -22.97
CA VAL A 19 -25.52 4.62 -22.35
C VAL A 19 -24.09 4.51 -22.88
N LEU A 20 -23.87 4.70 -24.18
CA LEU A 20 -22.54 4.66 -24.78
C LEU A 20 -21.60 5.75 -24.24
N LEU A 21 -22.14 6.97 -24.03
CA LEU A 21 -21.41 8.09 -23.42
C LEU A 21 -20.96 7.80 -21.98
N ILE A 22 -21.79 7.11 -21.19
CA ILE A 22 -21.44 6.76 -19.81
C ILE A 22 -20.28 5.76 -19.78
N ILE A 23 -20.26 4.77 -20.69
CA ILE A 23 -19.19 3.76 -20.77
C ILE A 23 -17.83 4.43 -21.05
N ILE A 24 -17.76 5.35 -22.03
CA ILE A 24 -16.52 6.06 -22.38
C ILE A 24 -16.02 6.91 -21.20
N PHE A 25 -16.92 7.54 -20.44
CA PHE A 25 -16.55 8.38 -19.30
C PHE A 25 -16.02 7.55 -18.12
N VAL A 26 -16.57 6.36 -17.89
CA VAL A 26 -16.09 5.43 -16.87
C VAL A 26 -14.69 4.92 -17.23
N GLU A 27 -14.46 4.52 -18.48
CA GLU A 27 -13.16 4.03 -18.94
C GLU A 27 -12.07 5.10 -18.82
N LYS A 28 -12.38 6.35 -19.18
CA LYS A 28 -11.46 7.47 -19.03
C LYS A 28 -11.11 7.76 -17.56
N ARG A 29 -12.08 7.67 -16.64
CA ARG A 29 -11.85 7.85 -15.19
C ARG A 29 -11.01 6.72 -14.59
N VAL A 30 -11.19 5.49 -15.06
CA VAL A 30 -10.37 4.35 -14.65
C VAL A 30 -8.92 4.56 -15.10
N MET A 31 -8.69 5.03 -16.33
CA MET A 31 -7.33 5.32 -16.83
C MET A 31 -6.64 6.47 -16.09
N GLU A 32 -7.37 7.53 -15.71
CA GLU A 32 -6.82 8.64 -14.94
C GLU A 32 -6.53 8.26 -13.48
N ALA A 33 -7.32 7.35 -12.88
CA ALA A 33 -7.04 6.82 -11.54
C ALA A 33 -5.77 5.96 -11.47
N PHE A 34 -5.36 5.35 -12.59
CA PHE A 34 -4.09 4.62 -12.71
C PHE A 34 -2.92 5.48 -13.21
N SER A 35 -3.18 6.72 -13.61
CA SER A 35 -2.18 7.67 -14.09
C SER A 35 -1.90 8.73 -13.01
N GLN A 36 -1.48 8.30 -11.82
CA GLN A 36 -0.84 9.22 -10.89
C GLN A 36 0.56 9.60 -11.41
N PRO A 37 0.89 10.90 -11.46
CA PRO A 37 2.16 11.39 -11.98
C PRO A 37 3.29 11.19 -10.97
N ALA A 38 4.44 10.72 -11.47
CA ALA A 38 5.70 10.47 -10.76
C ALA A 38 5.64 9.40 -9.64
N GLU A 39 6.64 8.51 -9.67
CA GLU A 39 6.83 7.43 -8.71
C GLU A 39 7.22 8.00 -7.34
N GLU A 40 6.27 8.55 -6.60
CA GLU A 40 6.52 8.99 -5.23
C GLU A 40 6.79 7.75 -4.38
N LYS A 41 8.04 7.60 -3.95
CA LYS A 41 8.43 6.60 -2.96
C LYS A 41 7.98 7.10 -1.60
N VAL A 42 7.07 6.37 -0.97
CA VAL A 42 6.62 6.65 0.39
C VAL A 42 7.47 5.83 1.35
N HIS A 43 8.13 6.50 2.28
CA HIS A 43 8.92 5.86 3.33
C HIS A 43 8.08 5.72 4.59
N VAL A 44 8.03 4.51 5.16
CA VAL A 44 7.34 4.24 6.43
C VAL A 44 8.24 3.47 7.37
N ALA A 45 8.13 3.77 8.66
CA ALA A 45 8.86 3.05 9.69
C ALA A 45 8.11 1.78 10.13
N GLY A 46 8.85 0.68 10.24
CA GLY A 46 8.37 -0.57 10.80
C GLY A 46 9.32 -1.15 11.83
N VAL A 47 8.84 -2.10 12.62
CA VAL A 47 9.65 -2.90 13.54
C VAL A 47 9.41 -4.38 13.30
N VAL A 48 10.47 -5.18 13.27
CA VAL A 48 10.36 -6.64 13.25
C VAL A 48 9.77 -7.09 14.57
N ASP A 49 8.54 -7.60 14.55
CA ASP A 49 7.86 -8.09 15.74
C ASP A 49 8.31 -9.52 16.05
N ARG A 50 8.13 -10.41 15.07
CA ARG A 50 8.43 -11.84 15.18
C ARG A 50 8.88 -12.43 13.85
N ILE A 51 9.52 -13.59 13.92
CA ILE A 51 9.89 -14.40 12.76
C ILE A 51 9.22 -15.76 12.93
N GLU A 52 8.36 -16.13 12.00
CA GLU A 52 7.61 -17.40 11.98
C GLU A 52 8.36 -18.42 11.13
N ASP A 53 8.60 -19.61 11.71
CA ASP A 53 9.28 -20.76 11.10
C ASP A 53 10.68 -20.47 10.50
N GLY A 54 11.28 -19.32 10.84
CA GLY A 54 12.55 -18.85 10.26
C GLY A 54 12.42 -18.32 8.82
N GLU A 55 11.22 -18.37 8.24
CA GLU A 55 10.96 -18.06 6.84
C GLU A 55 10.15 -16.78 6.67
N ILE A 56 9.24 -16.46 7.59
CA ILE A 56 8.35 -15.30 7.47
C ILE A 56 8.72 -14.27 8.54
N VAL A 57 9.04 -13.06 8.10
CA VAL A 57 9.28 -11.89 8.95
C VAL A 57 7.98 -11.10 9.06
N VAL A 58 7.49 -10.94 10.29
CA VAL A 58 6.32 -10.11 10.59
C VAL A 58 6.79 -8.74 11.07
N ILE A 59 6.39 -7.70 10.34
CA ILE A 59 6.79 -6.32 10.57
C ILE A 59 5.56 -5.50 10.95
N LEU A 60 5.61 -4.83 12.10
CA LEU A 60 4.60 -3.88 12.54
C LEU A 60 4.92 -2.49 12.01
N VAL A 61 4.00 -1.90 11.24
CA VAL A 61 4.14 -0.54 10.68
C VAL A 61 3.49 0.47 11.62
N GLU A 62 4.25 1.49 12.06
CA GLU A 62 3.81 2.42 13.11
C GLU A 62 2.59 3.26 12.70
N GLU A 63 2.60 3.83 11.50
CA GLU A 63 1.60 4.83 11.12
C GLU A 63 0.24 4.21 10.77
N SER A 64 0.26 2.98 10.28
CA SER A 64 -0.93 2.30 9.75
C SER A 64 -1.49 1.23 10.69
N LYS A 65 -0.75 0.86 11.75
CA LYS A 65 -1.07 -0.29 12.62
C LYS A 65 -1.30 -1.59 11.82
N LEU A 66 -0.64 -1.70 10.68
CA LEU A 66 -0.71 -2.88 9.81
C LEU A 66 0.46 -3.80 10.11
N GLU A 67 0.22 -5.10 9.92
CA GLU A 67 1.25 -6.13 9.87
C GLU A 67 1.62 -6.41 8.41
N LEU A 68 2.92 -6.37 8.11
CA LEU A 68 3.47 -6.83 6.85
C LEU A 68 4.14 -8.17 7.08
N MET A 69 3.77 -9.15 6.28
CA MET A 69 4.40 -10.47 6.26
C MET A 69 5.28 -10.54 5.02
N VAL A 70 6.59 -10.67 5.23
CA VAL A 70 7.59 -10.69 4.16
C VAL A 70 8.46 -11.92 4.34
N GLU A 71 8.75 -12.64 3.26
CA GLU A 71 9.69 -13.76 3.33
C GLU A 71 11.10 -13.27 3.71
N MET A 72 11.80 -14.00 4.58
CA MET A 72 13.18 -13.75 4.97
C MET A 72 14.13 -13.73 3.76
N SER A 73 13.77 -14.47 2.70
CA SER A 73 14.47 -14.50 1.40
C SER A 73 14.51 -13.14 0.68
N ALA A 74 13.59 -12.23 1.01
CA ALA A 74 13.54 -10.89 0.43
C ALA A 74 14.60 -9.94 1.02
N PHE A 75 15.33 -10.38 2.05
CA PHE A 75 16.38 -9.61 2.71
C PHE A 75 17.75 -10.19 2.38
N ASP A 76 18.71 -9.32 2.05
CA ASP A 76 20.11 -9.73 1.84
C ASP A 76 20.81 -10.11 3.15
N ILE A 77 20.18 -9.83 4.29
CA ILE A 77 20.70 -10.06 5.63
C ILE A 77 19.64 -10.73 6.50
N ALA A 78 20.09 -11.63 7.36
CA ALA A 78 19.23 -12.24 8.36
C ALA A 78 18.74 -11.17 9.34
N LEU A 79 17.43 -10.96 9.37
CA LEU A 79 16.79 -10.09 10.34
C LEU A 79 16.67 -10.79 11.70
N ILE A 80 16.65 -9.99 12.76
CA ILE A 80 16.36 -10.43 14.12
C ILE A 80 15.16 -9.64 14.68
N PRO A 81 14.41 -10.20 15.63
CA PRO A 81 13.31 -9.49 16.27
C PRO A 81 13.75 -8.17 16.93
N HIS A 82 12.81 -7.23 17.02
CA HIS A 82 12.96 -5.91 17.63
C HIS A 82 13.96 -4.96 16.92
N VAL A 83 14.18 -5.17 15.63
CA VAL A 83 14.94 -4.26 14.77
C VAL A 83 14.00 -3.33 14.01
N TRP A 84 14.36 -2.06 13.95
CA TRP A 84 13.62 -1.04 13.21
C TRP A 84 14.06 -1.00 11.76
N LEU A 85 13.08 -0.83 10.88
CA LEU A 85 13.21 -0.82 9.43
C LEU A 85 12.64 0.48 8.87
N ASP A 86 13.32 1.03 7.86
CA ASP A 86 12.76 2.01 6.93
C ASP A 86 12.32 1.26 5.67
N ILE A 87 11.04 1.36 5.32
CA ILE A 87 10.42 0.60 4.25
C ILE A 87 9.95 1.58 3.19
N ALA A 88 10.48 1.46 1.97
CA ALA A 88 10.05 2.27 0.84
C ALA A 88 8.97 1.53 0.04
N PHE A 89 7.85 2.21 -0.18
CA PHE A 89 6.75 1.75 -1.03
C PHE A 89 6.70 2.53 -2.35
N SER A 90 6.44 1.83 -3.44
CA SER A 90 6.07 2.44 -4.73
C SER A 90 4.93 1.66 -5.36
N LYS A 91 3.87 2.35 -5.77
CA LYS A 91 2.67 1.74 -6.39
C LYS A 91 2.09 0.58 -5.57
N GLY A 92 2.10 0.71 -4.24
CA GLY A 92 1.60 -0.32 -3.31
C GLY A 92 2.49 -1.55 -3.15
N LYS A 93 3.71 -1.53 -3.70
CA LYS A 93 4.70 -2.60 -3.55
C LYS A 93 5.88 -2.12 -2.72
N ILE A 94 6.46 -3.00 -1.93
CA ILE A 94 7.74 -2.76 -1.27
C ILE A 94 8.82 -2.71 -2.36
N VAL A 95 9.60 -1.62 -2.39
CA VAL A 95 10.71 -1.44 -3.35
C VAL A 95 12.07 -1.43 -2.68
N ASP A 96 12.12 -1.13 -1.38
CA ASP A 96 13.36 -1.14 -0.60
C ASP A 96 13.04 -1.36 0.88
N ILE A 97 13.95 -2.04 1.59
CA ILE A 97 13.90 -2.16 3.05
C ILE A 97 15.32 -1.99 3.60
N ALA A 98 15.51 -0.97 4.42
CA ALA A 98 16.77 -0.68 5.08
C ALA A 98 16.63 -0.81 6.60
N ILE A 99 17.65 -1.35 7.26
CA ILE A 99 17.69 -1.36 8.74
C ILE A 99 18.03 0.04 9.26
N ASP A 100 17.16 0.58 10.13
CA ASP A 100 17.45 1.79 10.90
C ASP A 100 18.15 1.43 12.22
N TRP A 101 19.46 1.24 12.15
CA TRP A 101 20.31 0.97 13.33
C TRP A 101 20.28 2.12 14.34
N LYS A 102 20.12 3.36 13.88
CA LYS A 102 20.10 4.54 14.74
C LYS A 102 18.85 4.53 15.61
N ARG A 103 17.69 4.23 15.03
CA ARG A 103 16.43 4.10 15.77
C ARG A 103 16.41 2.86 16.64
N THR A 104 16.88 1.72 16.11
CA THR A 104 17.00 0.47 16.88
C THR A 104 17.79 0.66 18.17
N ASN A 105 18.97 1.29 18.10
CA ASN A 105 19.79 1.52 19.29
C ASN A 105 19.16 2.53 20.25
N ARG A 106 18.50 3.57 19.72
CA ARG A 106 17.82 4.58 20.55
C ARG A 106 16.70 3.95 21.38
N GLU A 107 15.82 3.17 20.74
CA GLU A 107 14.71 2.54 21.44
C GLU A 107 15.19 1.47 22.41
N ARG A 108 16.22 0.69 22.06
CA ARG A 108 16.85 -0.26 22.98
C ARG A 108 17.39 0.42 24.23
N ASN A 109 18.13 1.53 24.07
CA ASN A 109 18.67 2.29 25.18
C ASN A 109 17.56 2.91 26.05
N ARG A 110 16.48 3.38 25.41
CA ARG A 110 15.30 3.90 26.11
C ARG A 110 14.64 2.82 26.97
N VAL A 111 14.41 1.63 26.42
CA VAL A 111 13.83 0.49 27.15
C VAL A 111 14.73 0.08 28.32
N ASN A 112 16.04 -0.05 28.09
CA ASN A 112 16.99 -0.39 29.15
C ASN A 112 17.01 0.64 30.28
N GLY A 113 17.02 1.93 29.95
CA GLY A 113 16.96 3.00 30.95
C GLY A 113 15.65 3.05 31.73
N LEU A 114 14.54 2.56 31.17
CA LEU A 114 13.28 2.38 31.91
C LEU A 114 13.34 1.19 32.86
N LEU A 115 13.92 0.06 32.41
CA LEU A 115 14.09 -1.13 33.23
C LEU A 115 15.01 -0.88 34.45
N GLU A 116 16.07 -0.10 34.27
CA GLU A 116 16.95 0.29 35.38
C GLU A 116 16.24 1.10 36.46
N LYS A 117 15.26 1.95 36.09
CA LYS A 117 14.48 2.74 37.05
C LYS A 117 13.44 1.92 37.81
N LEU A 118 13.10 0.74 37.31
CA LEU A 118 12.15 -0.18 37.95
C LEU A 118 12.82 -1.16 38.90
N ARG A 119 14.16 -1.25 38.87
CA ARG A 119 14.98 -2.04 39.80
C ARG A 119 15.37 -1.18 41.01
#